data_AF-A0A015JTP8-F1
#
_entry.id   AF-A0A015JTP8-F1
#
_cell.length_a   1.000
_cell.length_b   1.000
_cell.length_c   1.000
_cell.angle_alpha   90.00
_cell.angle_beta   90.00
_cell.angle_gamma   90.00
#
_symmetry.space_group_name_H-M   'P 1'
#
loop_
_entity.id
_entity.type
_entity.pdbx_description
1 polymer ?
#
loop_
_entity_poly.entity_id
_entity_poly.type
_entity_poly.pdbx_seq_one_letter_code
_entity_poly.pdbx_strand_id
1 'polypeptide(L)'
;MFDTGAAVINVITSQIMDEMDLKIEEPSTVRCVMINEDKLASRGTTTIYIQFGNKEIPIKVEVIDSEKNEIVLGNGVLDTVPFRN
;
A
#
# COMPACT_ATOMS: atom_id res chain seq x y z
N MET A 1 4.17 8.94 0.97
CA MET A 1 4.58 9.40 2.32
C MET A 1 5.02 8.17 3.11
N PHE A 2 6.16 8.18 3.81
CA PHE A 2 6.52 7.11 4.76
C PHE A 2 5.96 7.50 6.12
N ASP A 3 4.97 6.76 6.60
CA ASP A 3 4.27 7.07 7.86
C ASP A 3 4.54 5.95 8.88
N THR A 4 5.27 6.30 9.94
CA THR A 4 5.59 5.35 11.02
C THR A 4 4.39 5.06 11.93
N GLY A 5 3.29 5.81 11.80
CA GLY A 5 2.00 5.57 12.45
C GLY A 5 1.07 4.64 11.67
N ALA A 6 1.39 4.34 10.40
CA ALA A 6 0.68 3.32 9.64
C ALA A 6 1.05 1.93 10.17
N ALA A 7 0.09 1.26 10.81
CA ALA A 7 0.26 -0.09 11.33
C ALA A 7 0.57 -1.05 10.19
N VAL A 8 1.80 -1.54 10.04
CA VAL A 8 2.30 -2.75 9.30
C VAL A 8 1.94 -2.92 7.81
N ILE A 9 0.76 -2.50 7.35
CA ILE A 9 0.18 -2.70 6.02
C ILE A 9 0.48 -1.51 5.10
N ASN A 10 0.72 -1.81 3.84
CA ASN A 10 0.90 -0.84 2.77
C ASN A 10 -0.43 -0.64 2.05
N VAL A 11 -0.69 0.57 1.61
CA VAL A 11 -1.98 0.96 1.04
C VAL A 11 -1.77 1.79 -0.21
N ILE A 12 -2.55 1.51 -1.24
CA ILE A 12 -2.75 2.37 -2.40
C ILE A 12 -4.24 2.68 -2.55
N THR A 13 -4.54 3.74 -3.27
CA THR A 13 -5.92 4.09 -3.60
C THR A 13 -6.32 3.43 -4.91
N SER A 14 -7.62 3.16 -5.08
CA SER A 14 -8.16 2.58 -6.31
C SER A 14 -7.84 3.43 -7.55
N GLN A 15 -7.77 4.75 -7.40
CA GLN A 15 -7.36 5.68 -8.45
C GLN A 15 -5.93 5.40 -8.94
N ILE A 16 -4.95 5.23 -8.04
CA ILE A 16 -3.57 4.88 -8.43
C ILE A 16 -3.52 3.51 -9.09
N MET A 17 -4.27 2.54 -8.56
CA MET A 17 -4.36 1.21 -9.15
C MET A 17 -4.80 1.29 -10.62
N ASP A 18 -5.85 2.06 -10.90
CA ASP A 18 -6.37 2.27 -12.25
C ASP A 18 -5.36 3.03 -13.14
N GLU A 19 -4.69 4.06 -12.62
CA GLU A 19 -3.65 4.81 -13.34
C GLU A 19 -2.45 3.94 -13.72
N MET A 20 -2.14 2.93 -12.90
CA MET A 20 -1.06 1.97 -13.14
C MET A 20 -1.52 0.73 -13.95
N ASP A 21 -2.78 0.68 -14.40
CA ASP A 21 -3.42 -0.47 -15.06
C ASP A 21 -3.27 -1.78 -14.26
N LEU A 22 -3.31 -1.67 -12.93
CA LEU A 22 -3.22 -2.79 -12.01
C LEU A 22 -4.62 -3.37 -11.73
N LYS A 23 -4.63 -4.61 -11.24
CA LYS A 23 -5.86 -5.32 -10.88
C LYS A 23 -5.75 -5.87 -9.46
N ILE A 24 -6.90 -6.02 -8.82
CA ILE A 24 -6.98 -6.76 -7.56
C ILE A 24 -6.63 -8.22 -7.84
N GLU A 25 -5.60 -8.71 -7.15
CA GLU A 25 -5.07 -10.06 -7.28
C GLU A 25 -5.76 -11.02 -6.30
N GLU A 26 -6.00 -10.57 -5.07
CA GLU A 26 -6.61 -11.38 -4.01
C GLU A 26 -7.64 -10.59 -3.20
N PRO A 27 -8.71 -11.23 -2.71
CA PRO A 27 -9.64 -10.60 -1.78
C PRO A 27 -8.96 -10.29 -0.44
N SER A 28 -9.44 -9.26 0.24
CA SER A 28 -8.95 -8.86 1.56
C SER A 28 -10.11 -8.58 2.51
N THR A 29 -9.91 -8.88 3.79
CA THR A 29 -10.84 -8.56 4.89
C THR A 29 -10.31 -7.45 5.78
N VAL A 30 -9.18 -6.84 5.40
CA VAL A 30 -8.51 -5.78 6.14
C VAL A 30 -9.38 -4.52 6.15
N ARG A 31 -9.41 -3.86 7.31
CA ARG A 31 -9.98 -2.52 7.47
C ARG A 31 -8.88 -1.58 7.93
N CYS A 32 -8.66 -0.53 7.17
CA CYS A 32 -7.74 0.54 7.49
C CYS A 32 -8.48 1.56 8.36
N VAL A 33 -7.90 1.89 9.52
CA VAL A 33 -8.36 3.00 10.36
C VAL A 33 -7.42 4.16 10.10
N MET A 34 -7.97 5.22 9.53
CA MET A 34 -7.22 6.42 9.20
C MET A 34 -7.03 7.30 10.45
N ILE A 35 -6.06 8.21 10.43
CA ILE A 35 -5.74 9.10 11.57
C ILE A 35 -6.94 9.98 11.96
N ASN A 36 -7.84 10.28 11.02
CA ASN A 36 -9.10 10.99 11.26
C ASN A 36 -10.23 10.07 11.75
N GLU A 37 -9.92 8.85 12.20
CA GLU A 37 -10.82 7.80 12.67
C GLU A 37 -11.72 7.16 11.59
N ASP A 38 -11.59 7.58 10.33
CA ASP A 38 -12.34 6.97 9.22
C ASP A 38 -11.92 5.51 9.02
N LYS A 39 -12.92 4.64 8.86
CA LYS A 39 -12.71 3.21 8.64
C LYS A 39 -12.97 2.88 7.18
N LEU A 40 -11.90 2.60 6.45
CA LEU A 40 -11.95 2.20 5.05
C LEU A 40 -11.77 0.69 4.96
N ALA A 41 -12.68 0.02 4.27
CA ALA A 41 -12.52 -1.39 3.95
C ALA A 41 -11.60 -1.53 2.73
N SER A 42 -10.65 -2.46 2.80
CA SER A 42 -9.89 -2.84 1.61
C SER A 42 -10.81 -3.51 0.59
N ARG A 43 -10.58 -3.20 -0.69
CA ARG A 43 -11.21 -3.86 -1.84
C ARG A 43 -10.54 -5.19 -2.16
N GLY A 44 -9.31 -5.38 -1.67
CA GLY A 44 -8.43 -6.49 -2.02
C GLY A 44 -6.98 -6.04 -2.05
N THR A 45 -6.10 -6.96 -2.43
CA THR A 45 -4.67 -6.69 -2.52
C THR A 45 -4.18 -6.75 -3.96
N THR A 46 -3.11 -6.01 -4.23
CA THR A 46 -2.36 -6.08 -5.48
C THR A 46 -0.88 -5.95 -5.18
N THR A 47 -0.04 -6.21 -6.18
CA THR A 47 1.41 -6.09 -6.07
C THR A 47 1.88 -4.91 -6.89
N ILE A 48 2.57 -3.96 -6.24
CA ILE A 48 3.28 -2.88 -6.91
C ILE A 48 4.77 -3.17 -6.92
N TYR A 49 5.49 -2.61 -7.88
CA TYR A 49 6.93 -2.73 -7.98
C TYR A 49 7.57 -1.38 -7.68
N ILE A 50 8.43 -1.35 -6.66
CA ILE A 50 9.19 -0.14 -6.31
C ILE A 50 10.62 -0.31 -6.79
N GLN A 51 11.08 0.64 -7.60
CA GLN A 51 12.45 0.69 -8.09
C GLN A 51 13.37 1.39 -7.07
N PHE A 52 14.40 0.68 -6.63
CA PHE A 52 15.49 1.20 -5.79
C PHE A 52 16.82 1.00 -6.51
N GLY A 53 17.29 2.06 -7.18
CA GLY A 53 18.47 2.00 -8.06
C GLY A 53 18.25 0.99 -9.19
N ASN A 54 19.06 -0.07 -9.21
CA ASN A 54 18.98 -1.13 -10.22
C ASN A 54 18.13 -2.33 -9.77
N LYS A 55 17.50 -2.27 -8.60
CA LYS A 55 16.65 -3.34 -8.07
C LYS A 55 15.20 -2.94 -8.16
N GLU A 56 14.36 -3.91 -8.50
CA GLU A 56 12.92 -3.79 -8.48
C GLU A 56 12.40 -4.73 -7.39
N ILE A 57 11.62 -4.19 -6.46
CA ILE A 57 11.16 -4.92 -5.28
C ILE A 57 9.63 -5.00 -5.35
N PRO A 58 9.05 -6.21 -5.42
CA PRO A 58 7.60 -6.37 -5.35
C PRO A 58 7.12 -6.10 -3.93
N ILE A 59 6.05 -5.33 -3.80
CA ILE A 59 5.43 -4.98 -2.52
C ILE A 59 3.94 -5.20 -2.63
N LYS A 60 3.41 -6.05 -1.74
CA LYS A 60 1.98 -6.27 -1.61
C LYS A 60 1.34 -5.09 -0.88
N VAL A 61 0.24 -4.58 -1.44
CA VAL A 61 -0.50 -3.42 -0.93
C VAL A 61 -1.99 -3.73 -0.88
N GLU A 62 -2.68 -3.14 0.10
CA GLU A 62 -4.14 -3.08 0.19
C GLU A 62 -4.66 -1.96 -0.71
N VAL A 63 -5.76 -2.20 -1.42
CA VAL A 63 -6.41 -1.21 -2.27
C VAL A 63 -7.62 -0.65 -1.52
N ILE A 64 -7.65 0.66 -1.29
CA ILE A 64 -8.78 1.34 -0.63
C ILE A 64 -9.43 2.37 -1.56
N ASP A 65 -10.69 2.70 -1.30
CA ASP A 65 -11.32 3.87 -1.91
C ASP A 65 -11.08 5.08 -1.00
N SER A 66 -10.43 6.12 -1.54
CA SER A 66 -10.23 7.40 -0.87
C SER A 66 -10.32 8.53 -1.89
N GLU A 67 -10.75 9.71 -1.45
CA GLU A 67 -10.73 10.93 -2.28
C GLU A 67 -9.31 11.47 -2.48
N LYS A 68 -8.37 11.09 -1.60
CA LYS A 68 -6.96 11.42 -1.74
C LYS A 68 -6.28 10.40 -2.63
N ASN A 69 -5.43 10.85 -3.53
CA ASN A 69 -4.67 9.98 -4.43
C ASN A 69 -3.25 9.77 -3.88
N GLU A 70 -3.09 8.79 -2.98
CA GLU A 70 -1.86 8.63 -2.19
C GLU A 70 -1.41 7.16 -2.10
N ILE A 71 -0.09 6.96 -2.06
CA ILE A 71 0.55 5.70 -1.67
C ILE A 71 1.09 5.87 -0.25
N VAL A 72 0.65 4.99 0.65
CA VAL A 72 1.11 4.92 2.03
C VAL A 72 1.84 3.59 2.21
N LEU A 73 3.15 3.68 2.47
CA LEU A 73 3.98 2.52 2.74
C LEU A 73 4.17 2.44 4.26
N GLY A 74 3.58 1.40 4.86
CA GLY A 74 3.73 1.12 6.28
C GLY A 74 5.11 0.54 6.58
N ASN A 75 5.43 0.44 7.87
CA ASN A 75 6.75 -0.04 8.31
C ASN A 75 7.09 -1.47 7.86
N GLY A 76 6.12 -2.29 7.47
CA GLY A 76 6.37 -3.64 6.91
C GLY A 76 7.20 -3.62 5.61
N VAL A 77 7.19 -2.50 4.88
CA VAL A 77 8.08 -2.32 3.72
C VAL A 77 9.55 -2.36 4.13
N LEU A 78 9.91 -1.80 5.30
CA LEU A 78 11.29 -1.73 5.77
C LEU A 78 11.94 -3.10 6.01
N ASP A 79 11.14 -4.14 6.23
CA ASP A 79 11.63 -5.52 6.31
C ASP A 79 11.88 -6.15 4.93
N THR A 80 11.22 -5.62 3.89
CA THR A 80 11.31 -6.10 2.50
C THR A 80 12.39 -5.33 1.71
N VAL A 81 12.60 -4.05 2.02
CA VAL A 81 13.63 -3.22 1.41
C VAL A 81 14.98 -3.40 2.14
N PRO A 82 16.12 -3.51 1.43
CA PRO A 82 17.41 -3.90 2.01
C PRO A 82 18.11 -2.79 2.81
N PHE A 83 17.38 -1.93 3.55
CA PHE A 83 17.97 -0.89 4.40
C PHE A 83 18.52 -1.40 5.74
N ARG A 84 18.42 -2.71 6.03
CA ARG A 84 19.06 -3.32 7.20
C ARG A 84 20.57 -3.46 6.94
N ASN A 85 21.36 -2.56 7.54
CA ASN A 85 22.79 -2.74 7.77
C ASN A 85 23.04 -3.90 8.73
#